data_AF-A0AA93BZ38-F1
#
_entry.id   AF-A0AA93BZ38-F1
#
_cell.length_a   1.000
_cell.length_b   1.000
_cell.length_c   1.000
_cell.angle_alpha   90.00
_cell.angle_beta   90.00
_cell.angle_gamma   90.00
#
_symmetry.space_group_name_H-M   'P 1'
#
loop_
_entity.id
_entity.type
_entity.pdbx_description
1 polymer ?
#
loop_
_entity_poly.entity_id
_entity_poly.type
_entity_poly.pdbx_seq_one_letter_code
_entity_poly.pdbx_strand_id
1 'polypeptide(L)' 'MIPNNTGGFGDVEKAVQFFLRNELTPHQERMKEINYWLEFETISFCSYKLA' A
#
# COMPACT_ATOMS: atom_id res chain seq x y z
N MET A 1 15.24 -22.70 -25.35
CA MET A 1 14.13 -21.73 -25.44
C MET A 1 14.10 -20.97 -24.14
N ILE A 2 14.38 -19.66 -24.17
CA ILE A 2 14.25 -18.79 -23.00
C ILE A 2 12.75 -18.50 -22.87
N PRO A 3 12.09 -18.80 -21.74
CA PRO A 3 10.68 -18.46 -21.58
C PRO A 3 10.58 -16.93 -21.59
N ASN A 4 9.85 -16.43 -22.59
CA ASN A 4 9.55 -15.02 -22.71
C ASN A 4 8.62 -14.67 -21.54
N ASN A 5 9.17 -13.98 -20.54
CA ASN A 5 8.44 -13.41 -19.42
C ASN A 5 7.51 -12.31 -19.98
N THR A 6 6.37 -12.70 -20.54
CA THR A 6 5.20 -11.82 -20.63
C THR A 6 4.47 -11.87 -19.29
N GLY A 7 5.18 -11.61 -18.20
CA GLY A 7 4.63 -11.25 -16.90
C GLY A 7 4.15 -9.81 -16.98
N GLY A 8 3.20 -9.55 -17.88
CA GLY A 8 2.35 -8.39 -17.71
C GLY A 8 1.72 -8.52 -16.33
N PHE A 9 1.65 -7.43 -15.57
CA PHE A 9 1.07 -7.33 -14.22
C PHE A 9 -0.37 -7.88 -14.09
N GLY A 10 -0.93 -8.47 -15.15
CA GLY A 10 -2.36 -8.69 -15.32
C GLY A 10 -3.07 -7.35 -15.35
N ASP A 11 -4.29 -7.37 -14.85
CA ASP A 11 -5.08 -6.20 -14.55
C ASP A 11 -4.36 -5.32 -13.51
N VAL A 12 -3.70 -4.26 -13.98
CA VAL A 12 -2.93 -3.32 -13.17
C VAL A 12 -3.79 -2.75 -12.05
N GLU A 13 -5.08 -2.53 -12.29
CA GLU A 13 -6.00 -2.06 -11.24
C GLU A 13 -6.13 -3.10 -10.14
N LYS A 14 -6.29 -4.39 -10.48
CA LYS A 14 -6.35 -5.45 -9.46
C LYS A 14 -5.05 -5.56 -8.67
N ALA A 15 -3.90 -5.42 -9.32
CA ALA A 15 -2.61 -5.44 -8.62
C ALA A 15 -2.48 -4.26 -7.65
N VAL A 16 -2.88 -3.07 -8.07
CA VAL A 16 -2.91 -1.87 -7.21
C VAL A 16 -3.88 -2.05 -6.04
N GLN A 17 -5.09 -2.56 -6.27
CA GLN A 17 -6.06 -2.82 -5.21
C GLN A 17 -5.54 -3.84 -4.18
N PHE A 18 -4.88 -4.90 -4.65
CA PHE A 18 -4.28 -5.90 -3.78
C PHE A 18 -3.15 -5.29 -2.93
N PHE A 19 -2.25 -4.53 -3.55
CA PHE A 19 -1.15 -3.87 -2.86
C PHE A 19 -1.65 -2.85 -1.82
N LEU A 20 -2.62 -2.01 -2.19
CA LEU A 20 -3.20 -1.01 -1.29
C LEU A 20 -3.82 -1.66 -0.04
N ARG A 21 -4.61 -2.72 -0.25
CA ARG A 21 -5.36 -3.37 0.83
C ARG A 21 -4.49 -4.25 1.72
N ASN A 22 -3.59 -5.03 1.13
CA ASN A 22 -2.88 -6.09 1.86
C ASN A 22 -1.50 -5.68 2.34
N GLU A 23 -0.88 -4.68 1.71
CA GLU A 23 0.48 -4.26 2.05
C GLU A 23 0.48 -2.83 2.58
N LEU A 24 0.02 -1.87 1.78
CA LEU A 24 0.16 -0.45 2.14
C LEU A 24 -0.66 -0.08 3.37
N THR A 25 -1.95 -0.43 3.42
CA THR A 25 -2.83 -0.06 4.54
C THR A 25 -2.34 -0.65 5.87
N PRO A 26 -2.03 -1.96 5.97
CA PRO A 26 -1.48 -2.52 7.21
C PRO A 26 -0.18 -1.85 7.64
N HIS A 27 0.72 -1.54 6.71
CA HIS A 27 1.95 -0.82 7.03
C HIS A 27 1.69 0.61 7.53
N GLN A 28 0.75 1.34 6.93
CA GLN A 28 0.35 2.67 7.39
C GLN A 28 -0.23 2.62 8.81
N GLU A 29 -1.08 1.63 9.11
CA GLU A 29 -1.64 1.47 10.47
C GLU A 29 -0.56 1.14 11.50
N ARG A 30 0.42 0.28 11.16
CA ARG A 30 1.58 0.01 12.03
C ARG A 30 2.39 1.27 12.34
N MET A 31 2.54 2.18 11.37
CA MET A 31 3.23 3.46 11.60
C MET A 31 2.43 4.38 12.53
N LYS A 32 1.09 4.36 12.47
CA LYS A 32 0.24 5.17 13.36
C LYS A 32 0.30 4.74 14.83
N GLU A 33 0.79 3.55 15.16
CA GLU A 33 1.04 3.13 16.55
C GLU A 33 1.94 4.13 17.31
N ILE A 34 2.81 4.85 16.59
CA ILE A 34 3.66 5.92 17.16
C ILE A 34 2.81 7.03 17.79
N ASN A 35 1.66 7.38 17.20
CA ASN A 35 0.77 8.40 17.75
C ASN A 35 0.22 7.96 19.11
N TYR A 36 -0.06 6.66 19.27
CA TYR A 36 -0.53 6.11 20.53
C TYR A 36 0.56 6.15 21.59
N TRP A 37 1.81 5.84 21.23
CA TRP A 37 2.95 5.92 22.17
C TRP A 37 3.27 7.35 22.60
N LEU A 38 3.02 8.33 21.73
CA LEU A 38 3.30 9.74 22.00
C LEU A 38 2.12 10.48 22.62
N GLU A 39 0.93 9.88 22.69
CA GLU A 39 -0.31 10.50 23.16
C GLU A 39 -0.72 11.78 22.39
N PHE A 40 -0.16 11.99 21.19
CA PHE A 40 -0.55 13.06 20.27
C PHE A 40 -0.40 12.62 18.80
N GLU A 41 -1.21 13.21 17.92
CA GLU A 41 -1.20 12.89 16.50
C GLU A 41 0.07 13.43 15.83
N THR A 42 0.99 12.53 15.46
CA THR A 42 2.26 12.84 14.78
C THR A 42 2.25 12.42 13.32
N ILE A 43 1.72 11.22 13.04
CA ILE A 43 1.71 10.58 11.73
C ILE A 43 0.26 10.48 11.25
N SER A 44 -0.03 11.13 10.12
CA SER A 44 -1.29 10.99 9.40
C SER A 44 -1.01 10.77 7.92
N PHE A 45 -1.92 10.05 7.25
CA PHE A 45 -1.81 9.74 5.82
C PHE A 45 -3.00 10.35 5.08
N CYS A 46 -2.73 10.99 3.95
CA CYS A 46 -3.79 11.49 3.07
C CYS A 46 -4.38 10.37 2.20
N SER A 47 -5.65 10.50 1.84
CA SER A 47 -6.28 9.59 0.89
C SER A 47 -5.56 9.64 -0.46
N TYR A 48 -5.16 8.47 -0.95
CA TYR A 48 -4.61 8.34 -2.29
C TYR A 48 -5.69 8.61 -3.33
N LYS A 49 -5.41 9.49 -4.31
CA LYS A 49 -6.23 9.71 -5.50
C LYS A 49 -5.43 9.28 -6.71
N LEU A 50 -5.95 8.31 -7.46
CA LEU A 50 -5.42 7.97 -8.77
C LEU A 50 -5.72 9.15 -9.72
N ALA A 51 -4.69 9.64 -10.42
CA ALA A 51 -4.82 10.74 -11.39
C ALA A 51 -5.36 10.25 -12.73
#